data_AF-A0A1C5G238-F1
#
_entry.id   AF-A0A1C5G238-F1
#
_cell.length_a   1.000
_cell.length_b   1.000
_cell.length_c   1.000
_cell.angle_alpha   90.00
_cell.angle_beta   90.00
_cell.angle_gamma   90.00
#
_symmetry.space_group_name_H-M   'P 1'
#
loop_
_entity.id
_entity.type
_entity.pdbx_description
1 polymer ?
#
loop_
_entity_poly.entity_id
_entity_poly.type
_entity_poly.pdbx_seq_one_letter_code
_entity_poly.pdbx_strand_id
1 'polypeptide(L)'
;AGLSDPERAEVLLELVCTQVAAVLGYPGPETVDPARSFSEVGFDSLTAVELRNRLNATTGVRLPATLVFDYPTPNALVEYLRGEILPDDASAVTSLLVELDGLEKSLAGATPDDEDRSRITARLQALLAQWNDNRGPEDGAGVAEELESATDDDLFDFIGKEFGIS
;
A
#
# COMPACT_ATOMS: atom_id res chain seq x y z
N ALA A 1 0.69 -2.22 -14.63
CA ALA A 1 -0.45 -1.69 -13.86
C ALA A 1 -0.68 -2.61 -12.67
N GLY A 2 -0.81 -2.06 -11.47
CA GLY A 2 -1.19 -2.84 -10.28
C GLY A 2 -2.70 -3.10 -10.27
N LEU A 3 -3.14 -4.16 -9.59
CA LEU A 3 -4.55 -4.46 -9.37
C LEU A 3 -5.21 -3.34 -8.54
N SER A 4 -6.49 -3.06 -8.77
CA SER A 4 -7.30 -2.22 -7.89
C SER A 4 -7.61 -2.97 -6.58
N ASP A 5 -7.93 -2.24 -5.51
CA ASP A 5 -8.32 -2.82 -4.21
C ASP A 5 -9.39 -3.93 -4.28
N PRO A 6 -10.50 -3.78 -5.02
CA PRO A 6 -11.48 -4.87 -5.15
C PRO A 6 -10.91 -6.09 -5.87
N GLU A 7 -10.10 -5.90 -6.93
CA GLU A 7 -9.46 -7.01 -7.63
C GLU A 7 -8.45 -7.75 -6.74
N ARG A 8 -7.75 -7.04 -5.85
CA ARG A 8 -6.84 -7.66 -4.87
C ARG A 8 -7.60 -8.48 -3.83
N ALA A 9 -8.74 -7.98 -3.36
CA ALA A 9 -9.58 -8.69 -2.42
C ALA A 9 -10.15 -9.99 -3.04
N GLU A 10 -10.57 -9.94 -4.31
CA GLU A 10 -11.04 -11.13 -5.04
C GLU A 10 -9.93 -12.17 -5.20
N VAL A 11 -8.72 -11.77 -5.57
CA VAL A 11 -7.56 -12.68 -5.70
C VAL A 11 -7.19 -13.31 -4.35
N LEU A 12 -7.20 -12.52 -3.27
CA LEU A 12 -6.95 -13.03 -1.92
C LEU A 12 -8.04 -14.02 -1.48
N LEU A 13 -9.29 -13.73 -1.80
CA LEU A 13 -10.41 -14.62 -1.49
C LEU A 13 -10.31 -15.94 -2.25
N GLU A 14 -10.01 -15.89 -3.56
CA GLU A 14 -9.77 -17.08 -4.36
C GLU A 14 -8.63 -17.93 -3.80
N LEU A 15 -7.53 -17.30 -3.39
CA LEU A 15 -6.42 -17.97 -2.72
C LEU A 15 -6.86 -18.69 -1.45
N VAL A 16 -7.56 -17.98 -0.54
CA VAL A 16 -8.03 -18.55 0.73
C VAL A 16 -8.98 -19.72 0.48
N CYS A 17 -9.99 -19.54 -0.37
CA CYS A 17 -10.95 -20.59 -0.71
C CYS A 17 -10.26 -21.80 -1.35
N THR A 18 -9.22 -21.60 -2.17
CA THR A 18 -8.43 -22.68 -2.77
C THR A 18 -7.71 -23.50 -1.70
N GLN A 19 -7.09 -22.84 -0.72
CA GLN A 19 -6.42 -23.57 0.36
C GLN A 19 -7.42 -24.29 1.27
N VAL A 20 -8.58 -23.68 1.55
CA VAL A 20 -9.66 -24.28 2.32
C VAL A 20 -10.19 -25.53 1.63
N ALA A 21 -10.49 -25.44 0.34
CA ALA A 21 -10.94 -26.57 -0.46
C ALA A 21 -9.94 -27.72 -0.43
N ALA A 22 -8.65 -27.41 -0.57
CA ALA A 22 -7.60 -28.41 -0.55
C ALA A 22 -7.42 -29.10 0.81
N VAL A 23 -7.62 -28.38 1.92
CA VAL A 23 -7.57 -28.96 3.28
C VAL A 23 -8.80 -29.85 3.55
N LEU A 24 -9.98 -29.43 3.10
CA LEU A 24 -11.23 -30.19 3.30
C LEU A 24 -11.49 -31.28 2.26
N GLY A 25 -10.63 -31.38 1.22
CA GLY A 25 -10.79 -32.34 0.13
C GLY A 25 -11.94 -32.02 -0.81
N TYR A 26 -12.33 -30.75 -0.92
CA TYR A 26 -13.34 -30.28 -1.86
C TYR A 26 -12.77 -30.16 -3.29
N PRO A 27 -13.61 -30.27 -4.33
CA PRO A 27 -13.15 -30.28 -5.71
C PRO A 27 -12.58 -28.93 -6.20
N GLY A 28 -12.94 -27.81 -5.56
CA GLY A 28 -12.47 -26.49 -5.93
C GLY A 28 -12.89 -25.37 -4.96
N PRO A 29 -12.33 -24.16 -5.12
CA PRO A 29 -12.66 -23.00 -4.29
C PRO A 29 -14.12 -22.58 -4.39
N GLU A 30 -14.79 -22.84 -5.51
CA GLU A 30 -16.19 -22.48 -5.77
C GLU A 30 -17.19 -23.22 -4.88
N THR A 31 -16.78 -24.32 -4.25
CA THR A 31 -17.63 -25.06 -3.30
C THR A 31 -17.50 -24.55 -1.86
N VAL A 32 -16.60 -23.58 -1.61
CA VAL A 32 -16.39 -22.96 -0.31
C VAL A 32 -17.24 -21.71 -0.23
N ASP A 33 -18.18 -21.69 0.73
CA ASP A 33 -18.93 -20.48 1.05
C ASP A 33 -18.05 -19.53 1.89
N PRO A 34 -17.72 -18.33 1.39
CA PRO A 34 -16.79 -17.42 2.05
C PRO A 34 -17.37 -16.75 3.31
N ALA A 35 -18.70 -16.80 3.51
CA ALA A 35 -19.37 -16.29 4.70
C ALA A 35 -19.57 -17.36 5.79
N ARG A 36 -19.40 -18.64 5.43
CA ARG A 36 -19.61 -19.75 6.36
C ARG A 36 -18.40 -19.95 7.27
N SER A 37 -18.66 -20.29 8.52
CA SER A 37 -17.56 -20.47 9.47
C SER A 37 -16.81 -21.78 9.24
N PHE A 38 -15.50 -21.76 9.51
CA PHE A 38 -14.63 -22.93 9.38
C PHE A 38 -15.13 -24.11 10.23
N SER A 39 -15.64 -23.85 11.43
CA SER A 39 -16.20 -24.89 12.32
C SER A 39 -17.45 -25.56 11.73
N GLU A 40 -18.27 -24.84 10.96
CA GLU A 40 -19.46 -25.39 10.31
C GLU A 40 -19.16 -26.22 9.06
N VAL A 41 -17.96 -26.07 8.48
CA VAL A 41 -17.51 -26.82 7.28
C VAL A 41 -16.51 -27.93 7.62
N GLY A 42 -16.26 -28.17 8.91
CA GLY A 42 -15.50 -29.33 9.39
C GLY A 42 -14.04 -29.06 9.73
N PHE A 43 -13.65 -27.79 9.96
CA PHE A 43 -12.35 -27.50 10.54
C PHE A 43 -12.28 -27.91 12.01
N ASP A 44 -11.11 -28.42 12.36
CA ASP A 44 -10.65 -28.80 13.68
C ASP A 44 -9.23 -28.25 13.92
N SER A 45 -8.61 -28.63 15.04
CA SER A 45 -7.27 -28.15 15.38
C SER A 45 -6.18 -28.59 14.39
N LEU A 46 -6.32 -29.74 13.72
CA LEU A 46 -5.31 -30.26 12.80
C LEU A 46 -5.40 -29.56 11.45
N THR A 47 -6.60 -29.49 10.90
CA THR A 47 -6.92 -28.80 9.64
C THR A 47 -6.65 -27.29 9.74
N ALA A 48 -6.87 -26.68 10.90
CA ALA A 48 -6.49 -25.27 11.15
C ALA A 48 -4.97 -25.05 11.04
N VAL A 49 -4.17 -25.95 11.60
CA VAL A 49 -2.70 -25.88 11.49
C VAL A 49 -2.24 -26.14 10.07
N GLU A 50 -2.89 -27.05 9.34
CA GLU A 50 -2.59 -27.31 7.94
C GLU A 50 -2.88 -26.08 7.06
N LEU A 51 -4.08 -25.49 7.17
CA LEU A 51 -4.45 -24.27 6.44
C LEU A 51 -3.43 -23.16 6.71
N ARG A 52 -3.07 -22.93 7.97
CA ARG A 52 -2.03 -21.96 8.35
C ARG A 52 -0.70 -22.24 7.64
N ASN A 53 -0.24 -23.49 7.64
CA ASN A 53 1.02 -23.85 6.99
C ASN A 53 0.99 -23.59 5.48
N ARG A 54 -0.13 -23.93 4.83
CA ARG A 54 -0.31 -23.72 3.39
C ARG A 54 -0.37 -22.25 3.03
N LEU A 55 -1.06 -21.45 3.83
CA LEU A 55 -1.10 -20.00 3.67
C LEU A 55 0.30 -19.40 3.88
N ASN A 56 1.00 -19.72 4.98
CA ASN A 56 2.38 -19.27 5.20
C ASN A 56 3.30 -19.59 4.01
N ALA A 57 3.20 -20.79 3.44
CA ALA A 57 4.02 -21.20 2.31
C ALA A 57 3.71 -20.41 1.03
N THR A 58 2.46 -19.98 0.84
CA THR A 58 2.03 -19.27 -0.37
C THR A 58 2.23 -17.76 -0.26
N THR A 59 2.02 -17.20 0.93
CA THR A 59 2.05 -15.75 1.16
C THR A 59 3.39 -15.26 1.72
N GLY A 60 4.20 -16.15 2.29
CA GLY A 60 5.48 -15.80 2.93
C GLY A 60 5.33 -15.09 4.29
N VAL A 61 4.10 -14.82 4.74
CA VAL A 61 3.86 -14.21 6.06
C VAL A 61 3.81 -15.25 7.17
N ARG A 62 4.11 -14.84 8.40
CA ARG A 62 4.10 -15.74 9.57
C ARG A 62 2.77 -15.63 10.31
N LEU A 63 1.84 -16.52 9.99
CA LEU A 63 0.50 -16.51 10.58
C LEU A 63 0.45 -17.19 11.97
N PRO A 64 -0.38 -16.68 12.90
CA PRO A 64 -0.58 -17.30 14.21
C PRO A 64 -1.25 -18.68 14.12
N ALA A 65 -1.08 -19.52 15.14
CA ALA A 65 -1.70 -20.84 15.21
C ALA A 65 -3.22 -20.78 15.50
N THR A 66 -3.69 -19.67 16.05
CA THR A 66 -5.09 -19.41 16.41
C THR A 66 -5.91 -18.79 15.28
N LEU A 67 -5.30 -18.59 14.10
CA LEU A 67 -5.85 -17.87 12.94
C LEU A 67 -7.31 -18.21 12.62
N VAL A 68 -7.64 -19.50 12.52
CA VAL A 68 -8.99 -19.99 12.17
C VAL A 68 -10.02 -19.72 13.27
N PHE A 69 -9.58 -19.51 14.51
CA PHE A 69 -10.46 -19.16 15.63
C PHE A 69 -10.62 -17.63 15.76
N ASP A 70 -9.55 -16.89 15.51
CA ASP A 70 -9.57 -15.42 15.54
C ASP A 70 -10.32 -14.85 14.32
N TYR A 71 -10.23 -15.53 13.18
CA TYR A 71 -10.87 -15.18 11.91
C TYR A 71 -11.69 -16.38 11.42
N PRO A 72 -12.94 -16.53 11.89
CA PRO A 72 -13.67 -17.79 11.77
C PRO A 72 -14.27 -18.04 10.38
N THR A 73 -14.16 -17.12 9.43
CA THR A 73 -14.68 -17.26 8.05
C THR A 73 -13.59 -16.94 7.03
N PRO A 74 -13.68 -17.47 5.79
CA PRO A 74 -12.78 -17.06 4.71
C PRO A 74 -12.72 -15.55 4.50
N ASN A 75 -13.86 -14.86 4.53
CA ASN A 75 -13.90 -13.39 4.41
C ASN A 75 -13.12 -12.68 5.53
N ALA A 76 -13.31 -13.09 6.79
CA ALA A 76 -12.58 -12.50 7.91
C ALA A 76 -11.07 -12.75 7.80
N LEU A 77 -10.69 -13.92 7.30
CA LEU A 77 -9.29 -14.28 7.09
C LEU A 77 -8.66 -13.47 5.94
N VAL A 78 -9.40 -13.21 4.86
CA VAL A 78 -8.95 -12.35 3.76
C VAL A 78 -8.65 -10.93 4.25
N GLU A 79 -9.53 -10.35 5.07
CA GLU A 79 -9.30 -9.02 5.64
C GLU A 79 -8.03 -8.97 6.49
N TYR A 80 -7.79 -9.99 7.31
CA TYR A 80 -6.55 -10.11 8.07
C TYR A 80 -5.31 -10.23 7.16
N LEU A 81 -5.37 -11.12 6.17
CA LEU A 81 -4.27 -11.33 5.22
C LEU A 81 -3.99 -10.08 4.37
N ARG A 82 -5.01 -9.28 4.05
CA ARG A 82 -4.85 -8.01 3.36
C ARG A 82 -3.92 -7.08 4.15
N GLY A 83 -4.14 -6.93 5.45
CA GLY A 83 -3.30 -6.10 6.31
C GLY A 83 -1.87 -6.63 6.50
N GLU A 84 -1.68 -7.95 6.46
CA GLU A 84 -0.35 -8.58 6.62
C GLU A 84 0.48 -8.60 5.33
N ILE A 85 -0.17 -8.76 4.17
CA ILE A 85 0.49 -8.92 2.86
C ILE A 85 0.62 -7.58 2.13
N LEU A 86 -0.35 -6.69 2.33
CA LEU A 86 -0.34 -5.32 1.82
C LEU A 86 -0.28 -4.39 3.03
N PRO A 87 0.91 -4.13 3.60
CA PRO A 87 1.03 -3.01 4.52
C PRO A 87 0.51 -1.79 3.77
N ASP A 88 -0.55 -1.20 4.32
CA ASP A 88 -1.31 -0.08 3.75
C ASP A 88 -0.34 0.95 3.15
N ASP A 89 -0.66 1.58 2.01
CA ASP A 89 0.21 2.64 1.44
C ASP A 89 0.44 3.75 2.48
N ALA A 90 -0.51 3.94 3.40
CA ALA A 90 -0.36 4.79 4.57
C ALA A 90 0.76 4.34 5.53
N SER A 91 0.99 3.03 5.69
CA SER A 91 2.10 2.46 6.44
C SER A 91 3.44 2.71 5.73
N ALA A 92 3.50 2.55 4.40
CA ALA A 92 4.70 2.84 3.63
C ALA A 92 5.10 4.33 3.71
N VAL A 93 4.14 5.25 3.56
CA VAL A 93 4.37 6.69 3.73
C VAL A 93 4.84 7.00 5.15
N THR A 94 4.20 6.41 6.17
CA THR A 94 4.61 6.60 7.56
C THR A 94 6.05 6.12 7.81
N SER A 95 6.43 4.95 7.29
CA SER A 95 7.80 4.44 7.39
C SER A 95 8.81 5.35 6.69
N LEU A 96 8.50 5.86 5.49
CA LEU A 96 9.35 6.80 4.77
C LEU A 96 9.54 8.12 5.56
N LEU A 97 8.48 8.64 6.19
CA LEU A 97 8.57 9.82 7.04
C LEU A 97 9.48 9.59 8.26
N VAL A 98 9.40 8.42 8.90
CA VAL A 98 10.29 8.05 10.01
C VAL A 98 11.75 7.95 9.56
N GLU A 99 12.02 7.43 8.37
CA GLU A 99 13.37 7.40 7.79
C GLU A 99 13.91 8.82 7.52
N LEU A 100 13.07 9.72 7.02
CA LEU A 100 13.43 11.12 6.81
C LEU A 100 13.75 11.84 8.11
N ASP A 101 12.97 11.61 9.18
CA ASP A 101 13.27 12.12 10.52
C ASP A 101 14.62 11.61 11.03
N GLY A 102 14.96 10.35 10.72
CA GLY A 102 16.25 9.75 11.05
C GLY A 102 17.41 10.37 10.28
N LEU A 103 17.20 10.67 9.00
CA LEU A 103 18.16 11.36 8.15
C LEU A 103 18.40 12.80 8.64
N GLU A 104 17.35 13.53 9.00
CA GLU A 104 17.44 14.88 9.57
C GLU A 104 18.34 14.88 10.82
N LYS A 105 18.08 13.97 11.77
CA LYS A 105 18.90 13.84 12.99
C LYS A 105 20.36 13.52 12.68
N SER A 106 20.60 12.67 11.68
CA SER A 106 21.95 12.30 11.25
C SER A 106 22.70 13.48 10.65
N LEU A 107 22.03 14.28 9.81
CA LEU A 107 22.59 15.50 9.23
C LEU A 107 22.86 16.57 10.28
N ALA A 108 21.96 16.74 11.26
CA ALA A 108 22.12 17.69 12.36
C ALA A 108 23.27 17.31 13.31
N GLY A 109 23.52 16.01 13.49
CA GLY A 109 24.63 15.50 14.30
C GLY A 109 25.99 15.43 13.58
N ALA A 110 26.01 15.57 12.26
CA ALA A 110 27.23 15.48 11.46
C ALA A 110 27.97 16.83 11.40
N THR A 111 29.30 16.79 11.37
CA THR A 111 30.16 17.96 11.10
C THR A 111 30.95 17.75 9.81
N PRO A 112 30.29 17.72 8.63
CA PRO A 112 30.98 17.53 7.36
C PRO A 112 31.85 18.75 7.03
N ASP A 113 32.94 18.53 6.30
CA ASP A 113 33.67 19.62 5.65
C ASP A 113 32.90 20.16 4.44
N ASP A 114 33.46 21.15 3.75
CA ASP A 114 32.76 21.83 2.64
C ASP A 114 32.57 20.92 1.41
N GLU A 115 33.48 19.97 1.20
CA GLU A 115 33.41 19.02 0.09
C GLU A 115 32.32 17.98 0.34
N ASP A 116 32.31 17.38 1.54
CA ASP A 116 31.29 16.43 1.98
C ASP A 116 29.90 17.09 2.02
N ARG A 117 29.82 18.34 2.50
CA ARG A 117 28.56 19.11 2.51
C ARG A 117 28.03 19.31 1.10
N SER A 118 28.88 19.73 0.16
CA SER A 118 28.48 19.93 -1.24
C SER A 118 27.99 18.62 -1.89
N ARG A 119 28.67 17.50 -1.60
CA ARG A 119 28.30 16.18 -2.10
C ARG A 119 26.96 15.68 -1.55
N ILE A 120 26.72 15.87 -0.25
CA ILE A 120 25.45 15.51 0.41
C ILE A 120 24.30 16.34 -0.19
N THR A 121 24.49 17.65 -0.32
CA THR A 121 23.48 18.55 -0.91
C THR A 121 23.13 18.15 -2.35
N ALA A 122 24.13 17.88 -3.19
CA ALA A 122 23.90 17.45 -4.57
C ALA A 122 23.10 16.14 -4.65
N ARG A 123 23.35 15.20 -3.74
CA ARG A 123 22.61 13.92 -3.70
C ARG A 123 21.15 14.12 -3.29
N LEU A 124 20.87 14.97 -2.29
CA LEU A 124 19.51 15.29 -1.86
C LEU A 124 18.72 16.00 -2.96
N GLN A 125 19.35 16.95 -3.67
CA GLN A 125 18.73 17.64 -4.81
C GLN A 125 18.38 16.66 -5.94
N ALA A 126 19.26 15.70 -6.25
CA ALA A 126 18.98 14.68 -7.25
C ALA A 126 17.81 13.77 -6.86
N LEU A 127 17.70 13.39 -5.58
CA LEU A 127 16.57 12.61 -5.08
C LEU A 127 15.25 13.38 -5.18
N LEU A 128 15.26 14.68 -4.82
CA LEU A 128 14.11 15.56 -4.95
C LEU A 128 13.66 15.74 -6.41
N ALA A 129 14.61 15.95 -7.32
CA ALA A 129 14.32 16.07 -8.75
C ALA A 129 13.67 14.78 -9.29
N GLN A 130 14.24 13.63 -8.95
CA GLN A 130 13.69 12.32 -9.34
C GLN A 130 12.28 12.08 -8.76
N TRP A 131 12.05 12.48 -7.52
CA TRP A 131 10.74 12.33 -6.88
C TRP A 131 9.67 13.19 -7.54
N ASN A 132 10.01 14.43 -7.92
CA ASN A 132 9.10 15.35 -8.59
C ASN A 132 8.81 14.92 -10.03
N ASP A 133 9.80 14.37 -10.75
CA ASP A 133 9.64 13.85 -12.11
C ASP A 133 8.75 12.58 -12.15
N ASN A 134 8.70 11.83 -11.04
CA ASN A 134 7.86 10.65 -10.90
C ASN A 134 6.38 10.97 -10.61
N ARG A 135 6.04 12.24 -10.32
CA ARG A 135 4.68 12.76 -10.46
C ARG A 135 4.55 13.15 -11.93
N GLY A 136 3.89 12.32 -12.75
CA GLY A 136 3.68 12.62 -14.17
C GLY A 136 3.08 14.03 -14.40
N PRO A 137 3.09 14.54 -15.64
CA PRO A 137 2.84 15.95 -15.98
C PRO A 137 1.44 16.54 -15.64
N GLU A 138 0.61 15.86 -14.85
CA GLU A 138 -0.79 16.25 -14.63
C GLU A 138 -1.00 17.38 -13.61
N ASP A 139 0.01 17.79 -12.83
CA ASP A 139 -0.14 18.89 -11.84
C ASP A 139 0.47 20.23 -12.29
N GLY A 140 0.93 20.35 -13.55
CA GLY A 140 1.52 21.59 -14.06
C GLY A 140 1.24 21.92 -15.53
N ALA A 141 0.82 20.95 -16.35
CA ALA A 141 0.53 21.19 -17.75
C ALA A 141 -0.73 22.07 -17.95
N GLY A 142 -1.75 21.94 -17.08
CA GLY A 142 -2.96 22.74 -17.16
C GLY A 142 -2.70 24.24 -16.95
N VAL A 143 -1.90 24.60 -15.93
CA VAL A 143 -1.66 26.01 -15.58
C VAL A 143 -0.78 26.71 -16.62
N ALA A 144 0.20 26.00 -17.19
CA ALA A 144 1.10 26.57 -18.19
C ALA A 144 0.41 26.82 -19.54
N GLU A 145 -0.45 25.90 -20.02
CA GLU A 145 -1.22 26.08 -21.26
C GLU A 145 -2.40 27.06 -21.09
N GLU A 146 -3.00 27.14 -19.90
CA GLU A 146 -4.07 28.08 -19.58
C GLU A 146 -3.54 29.52 -19.43
N LEU A 147 -2.30 29.72 -18.93
CA LEU A 147 -1.64 31.04 -18.94
C LEU A 147 -1.24 31.52 -20.34
N GLU A 148 -0.87 30.63 -21.25
CA GLU A 148 -0.44 30.99 -22.61
C GLU A 148 -1.63 31.30 -23.54
N SER A 149 -2.83 30.84 -23.18
CA SER A 149 -4.09 31.09 -23.89
C SER A 149 -5.01 32.13 -23.22
N ALA A 150 -4.75 32.48 -21.95
CA ALA A 150 -5.47 33.51 -21.23
C ALA A 150 -5.31 34.88 -21.90
N THR A 151 -6.43 35.63 -21.99
CA THR A 151 -6.38 37.02 -22.43
C THR A 151 -5.96 37.92 -21.26
N ASP A 152 -5.50 39.15 -21.55
CA ASP A 152 -5.03 40.08 -20.51
C ASP A 152 -6.06 40.28 -19.38
N ASP A 153 -7.36 40.24 -19.69
CA ASP A 153 -8.44 40.34 -18.68
C ASP A 153 -8.54 39.09 -17.78
N ASP A 154 -8.28 37.90 -18.30
CA ASP A 154 -8.32 36.63 -17.56
C ASP A 154 -7.12 36.50 -16.58
N LEU A 155 -5.98 37.08 -16.96
CA LEU A 155 -4.77 37.14 -16.13
C LEU A 155 -4.96 37.95 -14.83
N PHE A 156 -5.73 39.03 -14.89
CA PHE A 156 -6.02 39.86 -13.71
C PHE A 156 -7.04 39.21 -12.75
N ASP A 157 -8.01 38.46 -13.28
CA ASP A 157 -9.00 37.73 -12.48
C ASP A 157 -8.38 36.57 -11.68
N PHE A 158 -7.34 35.93 -12.21
CA PHE A 158 -6.62 34.85 -11.53
C PHE A 158 -5.84 35.35 -10.29
N ILE A 159 -5.16 36.49 -10.41
CA ILE A 159 -4.41 37.12 -9.30
C ILE A 159 -5.38 37.59 -8.20
N GLY A 160 -6.55 38.13 -8.56
CA GLY A 160 -7.56 38.56 -7.60
C GLY A 160 -8.11 37.41 -6.75
N LYS A 161 -8.27 36.21 -7.34
CA LYS A 161 -8.77 35.01 -6.65
C LYS A 161 -7.76 34.39 -5.69
N GLU A 162 -6.47 34.41 -6.02
CA GLU A 162 -5.43 33.81 -5.18
C GLU A 162 -5.04 34.73 -4.01
N PHE A 163 -5.15 36.05 -4.17
CA PHE A 163 -4.82 37.03 -3.13
C PHE A 163 -6.02 37.69 -2.44
N GLY A 164 -7.24 37.30 -2.79
CA GLY A 164 -8.47 37.77 -2.12
C GLY A 164 -8.75 39.27 -2.28
N ILE A 165 -8.30 39.87 -3.38
CA ILE A 165 -8.49 41.29 -3.68
C ILE A 165 -9.53 41.36 -4.80
N SER A 166 -10.79 41.57 -4.43
CA SER A 166 -11.86 41.90 -5.38
C SER A 166 -11.85 43.39 -5.74
#